data_AF-A0AAD2DUN3-F1
#
_entry.id   AF-A0AAD2DUN3-F1
#
_cell.length_a   1.000
_cell.length_b   1.000
_cell.length_c   1.000
_cell.angle_alpha   90.00
_cell.angle_beta   90.00
_cell.angle_gamma   90.00
#
_symmetry.space_group_name_H-M   'P 1'
#
loop_
_entity.id
_entity.type
_entity.pdbx_description
1 polymer ?
#
loop_
_entity_poly.entity_id
_entity_poly.type
_entity_poly.pdbx_seq_one_letter_code
_entity_poly.pdbx_strand_id
1 'polypeptide(L)'
;MTILWCVSTEDRNNSEKLTLAVLSHLPTAVLYVHDLSGECGTSPSDQFVIYKEIRERFLDHLWLDVVSKCDLLQESPVVFITEAGNVDHLELAKYREVGPDGAFRVSVKSEVSIDEVRLLASTS
;
A
#
# COMPACT_ATOMS: atom_id res chain seq x y z
N MET A 1 -8.52 13.21 -5.18
CA MET A 1 -7.85 12.01 -4.67
C MET A 1 -6.43 12.36 -4.28
N THR A 2 -6.01 11.97 -3.08
CA THR A 2 -4.67 12.22 -2.54
C THR A 2 -3.89 10.91 -2.55
N ILE A 3 -2.69 10.92 -3.12
CA ILE A 3 -1.84 9.72 -3.24
C ILE A 3 -0.90 9.68 -2.05
N LEU A 4 -0.88 8.56 -1.34
CA LEU A 4 0.04 8.30 -0.24
C LEU A 4 0.94 7.13 -0.59
N TRP A 5 2.24 7.37 -0.54
CA TRP A 5 3.27 6.34 -0.62
C TRP A 5 3.83 6.12 0.78
N CYS A 6 4.35 4.92 1.09
CA CYS A 6 4.93 4.57 2.39
C CYS A 6 5.86 5.68 2.94
N VAL A 7 5.35 6.47 3.88
CA VAL A 7 6.06 7.57 4.54
C VAL A 7 6.15 7.24 6.03
N SER A 8 7.35 6.88 6.49
CA SER A 8 7.63 6.68 7.91
C SER A 8 7.39 7.97 8.71
N THR A 9 6.79 7.85 9.89
CA THR A 9 6.31 8.98 10.68
C THR A 9 7.41 9.66 11.51
N GLU A 10 8.56 9.03 11.71
CA GLU A 10 9.54 9.43 12.74
C GLU A 10 10.52 10.54 12.34
N ASP A 11 10.84 10.74 11.06
CA ASP A 11 11.77 11.80 10.59
C ASP A 11 11.21 12.60 9.40
N ARG A 12 10.05 13.22 9.61
CA ARG A 12 9.31 13.83 8.48
C ARG A 12 9.97 15.09 7.92
N ASN A 13 10.24 15.06 6.61
CA ASN A 13 10.45 16.24 5.78
C ASN A 13 9.19 17.17 5.84
N ASN A 14 9.35 18.48 5.70
CA ASN A 14 8.23 19.43 5.68
C ASN A 14 7.16 19.09 4.62
N SER A 15 7.54 18.46 3.50
CA SER A 15 6.58 18.01 2.47
C SER A 15 5.66 16.88 2.98
N GLU A 16 6.18 15.97 3.80
CA GLU A 16 5.42 14.84 4.33
C GLU A 16 4.43 15.24 5.42
N LYS A 17 4.77 16.27 6.19
CA LYS A 17 3.85 16.90 7.15
C LYS A 17 2.70 17.59 6.43
N LEU A 18 2.98 18.24 5.29
CA LEU A 18 1.96 18.86 4.46
C LEU A 18 0.96 17.82 3.93
N THR A 19 1.43 16.69 3.40
CA THR A 19 0.54 15.62 2.91
C THR A 19 -0.42 15.13 3.99
N LEU A 20 0.05 14.92 5.22
CA LEU A 20 -0.86 14.53 6.32
C LEU A 20 -1.85 15.63 6.69
N ALA A 21 -1.38 16.89 6.77
CA ALA A 21 -2.25 18.00 7.12
C ALA A 21 -3.37 18.17 6.07
N VAL A 22 -3.06 17.98 4.80
CA VAL A 22 -4.04 17.99 3.70
C VAL A 22 -5.06 16.87 3.87
N LEU A 23 -4.61 15.65 4.19
CA LEU A 23 -5.50 14.52 4.44
C LEU A 23 -6.43 14.75 5.64
N SER A 24 -5.99 15.45 6.68
CA SER A 24 -6.85 15.73 7.85
C SER A 24 -7.93 16.80 7.60
N HIS A 25 -7.80 17.62 6.56
CA HIS A 25 -8.67 18.79 6.37
C HIS A 25 -9.47 18.76 5.06
N LEU A 26 -9.16 17.85 4.12
CA LEU A 26 -9.90 17.73 2.86
C LEU A 26 -10.67 16.41 2.80
N PRO A 27 -11.97 16.42 2.43
CA PRO A 27 -12.76 15.21 2.21
C PRO A 27 -12.32 14.54 0.91
N THR A 28 -11.16 13.87 0.94
CA THR A 28 -10.50 13.33 -0.26
C THR A 28 -10.32 11.82 -0.14
N ALA A 29 -10.52 11.11 -1.24
CA ALA A 29 -10.15 9.71 -1.31
C ALA A 29 -8.62 9.55 -1.15
N VAL A 30 -8.21 8.51 -0.41
CA VAL A 30 -6.82 8.10 -0.20
C VAL A 30 -6.51 6.97 -1.17
N LEU A 31 -5.50 7.19 -2.01
CA LEU A 31 -4.87 6.14 -2.82
C LEU A 31 -3.58 5.72 -2.14
N TYR A 32 -3.56 4.55 -1.52
CA TYR A 32 -2.35 4.03 -0.87
C TYR A 32 -1.60 3.11 -1.83
N VAL A 33 -0.33 3.40 -2.08
CA VAL A 33 0.48 2.63 -3.02
C VAL A 33 1.52 1.79 -2.28
N HIS A 34 1.46 0.48 -2.52
CA HIS A 34 2.36 -0.52 -2.00
C HIS A 34 3.45 -0.84 -3.04
N ASP A 35 4.69 -0.96 -2.59
CA ASP A 35 5.80 -1.49 -3.40
C ASP A 35 6.38 -2.71 -2.70
N LEU A 36 5.82 -3.87 -3.01
CA LEU A 36 6.23 -5.14 -2.42
C LEU A 36 7.57 -5.65 -2.98
N SER A 37 8.15 -4.99 -3.99
CA SER A 37 9.48 -5.35 -4.50
C SER A 37 10.61 -5.01 -3.52
N GLY A 38 10.37 -4.08 -2.58
CA GLY A 38 11.38 -3.57 -1.65
C GLY A 38 12.37 -2.58 -2.27
N GLU A 39 12.24 -2.25 -3.56
CA GLU A 39 13.14 -1.30 -4.24
C GLU A 39 12.88 0.17 -3.84
N CYS A 40 11.75 0.49 -3.20
CA CYS A 40 11.43 1.85 -2.78
C CYS A 40 12.20 2.34 -1.54
N GLY A 41 13.13 1.53 -1.01
CA GLY A 41 13.92 1.87 0.17
C GLY A 41 13.26 1.57 1.51
N THR A 42 12.05 0.96 1.51
CA THR A 42 11.37 0.48 2.72
C THR A 42 11.03 -0.99 2.58
N SER A 43 11.33 -1.81 3.58
CA SER A 43 11.03 -3.24 3.50
C SER A 43 9.50 -3.48 3.51
N PRO A 44 8.98 -4.51 2.84
CA PRO A 44 7.55 -4.82 2.88
C PRO A 44 7.00 -5.01 4.31
N SER A 45 7.83 -5.41 5.27
CA SER A 45 7.42 -5.55 6.67
C SER A 45 7.20 -4.21 7.35
N ASP A 46 8.10 -3.25 7.10
CA ASP A 46 7.96 -1.90 7.66
C ASP A 46 6.81 -1.16 6.99
N GLN A 47 6.64 -1.36 5.67
CA GLN A 47 5.46 -0.88 4.93
C GLN A 47 4.16 -1.39 5.54
N PHE A 48 4.11 -2.66 5.97
CA PHE A 48 2.92 -3.24 6.59
C PHE A 48 2.56 -2.57 7.93
N VAL A 49 3.56 -2.29 8.77
CA VAL A 49 3.34 -1.58 10.05
C VAL A 49 2.82 -0.17 9.80
N ILE A 50 3.45 0.56 8.88
CA ILE A 50 3.04 1.93 8.51
C ILE A 50 1.64 1.91 7.88
N TYR A 51 1.35 0.94 7.03
CA TYR A 51 0.04 0.76 6.40
C TYR A 51 -1.05 0.62 7.46
N LYS A 52 -0.88 -0.26 8.45
CA LYS A 52 -1.87 -0.44 9.52
C LYS A 52 -2.11 0.84 10.31
N GLU A 53 -1.04 1.55 10.69
CA GLU A 53 -1.16 2.83 11.40
C GLU A 53 -1.93 3.89 10.59
N ILE A 54 -1.58 4.08 9.32
CA ILE A 54 -2.24 5.08 8.48
C ILE A 54 -3.69 4.67 8.18
N ARG A 55 -3.94 3.38 7.94
CA ARG A 55 -5.29 2.87 7.64
C ARG A 55 -6.24 3.16 8.79
N GLU A 56 -5.81 2.92 10.03
CA GLU A 56 -6.57 3.22 11.25
C GLU A 56 -6.86 4.73 11.40
N ARG A 57 -5.91 5.58 11.02
CA ARG A 57 -6.05 7.05 11.15
C ARG A 57 -7.02 7.67 10.15
N PHE A 58 -7.28 7.02 9.02
CA PHE A 58 -8.12 7.55 7.94
C PHE A 58 -9.25 6.58 7.55
N LEU A 59 -9.78 5.80 8.49
CA LEU A 59 -10.87 4.85 8.26
C LEU A 59 -12.12 5.49 7.64
N ASP A 60 -12.39 6.75 7.98
CA ASP A 60 -13.55 7.50 7.48
C ASP A 60 -13.38 8.04 6.05
N HIS A 61 -12.19 7.86 5.43
CA HIS A 61 -11.94 8.29 4.06
C HIS A 61 -12.15 7.14 3.07
N LEU A 62 -12.65 7.47 1.86
CA LEU A 62 -12.65 6.51 0.75
C LEU A 62 -11.20 6.08 0.51
N TRP A 63 -10.95 4.77 0.51
CA TRP A 63 -9.60 4.23 0.47
C TRP A 63 -9.44 3.23 -0.66
N LEU A 64 -8.36 3.37 -1.41
CA LEU A 64 -8.03 2.53 -2.54
C LEU A 64 -6.59 2.05 -2.40
N ASP A 65 -6.41 0.74 -2.24
CA ASP A 65 -5.10 0.10 -2.19
C ASP A 65 -4.62 -0.26 -3.61
N VAL A 66 -3.36 0.06 -3.90
CA VAL A 66 -2.71 -0.22 -5.18
C VAL A 66 -1.35 -0.87 -4.96
N VAL A 67 -1.15 -2.06 -5.50
CA VAL A 67 0.17 -2.71 -5.52
C VAL A 67 0.86 -2.33 -6.83
N SER A 68 1.90 -1.52 -6.73
CA SER A 68 2.74 -1.10 -7.85
C SER A 68 3.79 -2.13 -8.22
N LYS A 69 4.36 -2.01 -9.42
CA LYS A 69 5.44 -2.88 -9.95
C LYS A 69 5.08 -4.37 -9.88
N CYS A 70 3.81 -4.71 -10.15
CA CYS A 70 3.36 -6.09 -10.08
C CYS A 70 4.10 -7.04 -11.06
N ASP A 71 4.74 -6.48 -12.09
CA ASP A 71 5.60 -7.20 -13.03
C ASP A 71 6.89 -7.75 -12.39
N LEU A 72 7.35 -7.17 -11.28
CA LEU A 72 8.53 -7.61 -10.55
C LEU A 72 8.20 -8.64 -9.46
N LEU A 73 6.92 -8.80 -9.13
CA LEU A 73 6.46 -9.81 -8.18
C LEU A 73 6.46 -11.17 -8.89
N GLN A 74 7.62 -11.83 -8.90
CA GLN A 74 7.67 -13.24 -9.27
C GLN A 74 6.93 -14.04 -8.20
N GLU A 75 6.06 -14.96 -8.64
CA GLU A 75 5.52 -16.02 -7.78
C GLU A 75 6.68 -16.87 -7.28
N SER A 76 7.23 -16.52 -6.12
CA SER A 76 8.25 -17.34 -5.48
C SER A 76 7.60 -18.66 -5.02
N PRO A 77 8.17 -19.83 -5.34
CA PRO A 77 7.58 -21.10 -4.97
C PRO A 77 7.71 -21.29 -3.44
N VAL A 78 6.55 -21.20 -2.79
CA VAL A 78 6.15 -21.83 -1.52
C VAL A 78 7.29 -22.25 -0.59
N VAL A 79 7.48 -21.49 0.48
CA VAL A 79 8.15 -21.98 1.68
C VAL A 79 7.09 -22.26 2.75
N PHE A 80 6.62 -23.51 2.79
CA PHE A 80 5.89 -24.03 3.95
C PHE A 80 6.82 -23.99 5.17
N ILE A 81 6.46 -23.25 6.22
CA ILE A 81 6.92 -23.52 7.58
C ILE A 81 5.73 -23.50 8.52
N THR A 82 5.32 -24.74 8.86
CA THR A 82 4.78 -25.26 10.12
C THR A 82 4.37 -24.30 11.25
N GLU A 83 3.15 -24.57 11.72
CA GLU A 83 2.66 -24.58 13.12
C GLU A 83 2.45 -23.24 13.87
N ALA A 84 1.16 -22.90 14.02
CA ALA A 84 0.52 -22.34 15.23
C ALA A 84 1.08 -21.06 15.88
N GLY A 85 1.71 -20.15 15.13
CA GLY A 85 2.26 -18.90 15.68
C GLY A 85 1.65 -17.63 15.08
N ASN A 86 0.93 -16.86 15.92
CA ASN A 86 0.54 -15.44 15.74
C ASN A 86 -0.18 -15.06 14.43
N VAL A 87 -1.46 -14.65 14.52
CA VAL A 87 -2.27 -14.14 13.40
C VAL A 87 -1.57 -13.02 12.62
N ASP A 88 -0.79 -12.16 13.30
CA ASP A 88 -0.02 -11.09 12.67
C ASP A 88 1.05 -11.61 11.70
N HIS A 89 1.62 -12.79 11.99
CA HIS A 89 2.66 -13.40 11.17
C HIS A 89 2.09 -13.96 9.85
N LEU A 90 0.87 -14.51 9.91
CA LEU A 90 0.15 -14.97 8.72
C LEU A 90 -0.32 -13.81 7.85
N GLU A 91 -0.82 -12.74 8.48
CA GLU A 91 -1.25 -11.52 7.76
C GLU A 91 -0.06 -10.85 7.07
N LEU A 92 1.07 -10.71 7.76
CA LEU A 92 2.29 -10.16 7.17
C LEU A 92 2.84 -11.03 6.03
N ALA A 93 2.79 -12.35 6.16
CA ALA A 93 3.23 -13.26 5.10
C ALA A 93 2.39 -13.07 3.83
N LYS A 94 1.06 -13.01 3.96
CA LYS A 94 0.15 -12.72 2.85
C LYS A 94 0.42 -11.34 2.24
N TYR A 95 0.57 -10.31 3.09
CA TYR A 95 0.85 -8.96 2.64
C TYR A 95 2.11 -8.87 1.77
N ARG A 96 3.18 -9.60 2.15
CA ARG A 96 4.44 -9.61 1.38
C ARG A 96 4.28 -10.21 -0.02
N GLU A 97 3.37 -11.17 -0.18
CA GLU A 97 3.16 -11.86 -1.45
C GLU A 97 2.19 -11.12 -2.37
N VAL A 98 1.04 -10.70 -1.83
CA VAL A 98 -0.08 -10.19 -2.63
C VAL A 98 -0.54 -8.79 -2.25
N GLY A 99 -0.05 -8.23 -1.15
CA GLY A 99 -0.52 -6.96 -0.59
C GLY A 99 -1.82 -7.12 0.20
N PRO A 100 -2.52 -6.01 0.51
CA PRO A 100 -3.81 -6.07 1.17
C PRO A 100 -4.91 -6.63 0.25
N ASP A 101 -5.89 -7.28 0.86
CA ASP A 101 -7.01 -7.89 0.13
C ASP A 101 -7.80 -6.84 -0.66
N GLY A 102 -8.06 -7.12 -1.94
CA GLY A 102 -8.78 -6.21 -2.84
C GLY A 102 -7.94 -5.08 -3.45
N ALA A 103 -6.61 -5.07 -3.23
CA ALA A 103 -5.73 -4.11 -3.86
C ALA A 103 -5.64 -4.29 -5.38
N PHE A 104 -5.62 -3.16 -6.11
CA PHE A 104 -5.42 -3.17 -7.56
C PHE A 104 -3.93 -3.36 -7.89
N ARG A 105 -3.60 -4.37 -8.68
CA ARG A 105 -2.22 -4.63 -9.12
C ARG A 105 -1.95 -3.83 -10.39
N VAL A 106 -1.00 -2.90 -10.34
CA VAL A 106 -0.63 -2.06 -11.48
C VAL A 106 0.85 -2.17 -11.78
N SER A 107 1.18 -2.09 -13.06
CA SER A 107 2.56 -1.89 -13.49
C SER A 107 2.59 -0.82 -14.56
N VAL A 108 3.35 0.24 -14.26
CA VAL A 108 3.63 1.32 -15.23
C VAL A 108 4.50 0.80 -16.37
N LYS A 109 5.38 -0.17 -16.09
CA LYS A 109 6.34 -0.70 -17.05
C LYS A 109 5.67 -1.63 -18.08
N SER A 110 4.70 -2.43 -17.66
CA SER A 110 3.94 -3.30 -18.56
C SER A 110 2.57 -2.73 -18.94
N GLU A 111 2.27 -1.47 -18.58
CA GLU A 111 1.00 -0.78 -18.82
C GLU A 111 -0.24 -1.55 -18.33
N VAL A 112 -0.09 -2.34 -17.27
CA VAL A 112 -1.18 -3.19 -16.73
C VAL A 112 -2.03 -2.39 -15.74
N SER A 113 -3.35 -2.45 -15.92
CA SER A 113 -4.40 -1.93 -15.03
C SER A 113 -4.31 -0.45 -14.66
N ILE A 114 -3.58 0.36 -15.45
CA ILE A 114 -3.51 1.83 -15.26
C ILE A 114 -4.86 2.49 -15.55
N ASP A 115 -5.56 2.03 -16.58
CA ASP A 115 -6.83 2.62 -17.01
C ASP A 115 -8.00 2.25 -16.09
N GLU A 116 -7.96 1.08 -15.44
CA GLU A 116 -8.94 0.68 -14.43
C GLU A 116 -8.88 1.60 -13.19
N VAL A 117 -7.66 1.93 -12.74
CA VAL A 117 -7.46 2.88 -11.64
C VAL A 117 -7.94 4.28 -12.03
N ARG A 118 -7.67 4.73 -13.26
CA ARG A 118 -8.16 6.02 -13.77
C ARG A 118 -9.67 6.09 -13.86
N LEU A 119 -10.33 5.03 -14.29
CA LEU A 119 -11.78 4.99 -14.42
C LEU A 119 -12.44 5.16 -13.04
N LEU A 120 -12.00 4.40 -12.04
CA LEU A 120 -12.51 4.49 -10.67
C LEU A 120 -12.25 5.85 -10.01
N ALA A 121 -11.07 6.43 -10.27
CA ALA A 121 -10.69 7.77 -9.82
C ALA A 121 -11.60 8.88 -10.39
N SER A 122 -12.20 8.66 -11.56
CA SER A 122 -13.01 9.65 -12.27
C SER A 122 -14.50 9.60 -11.93
N THR A 123 -14.97 8.49 -11.37
CA THR A 123 -16.36 8.28 -10.93
C THR A 123 -16.60 8.56 -9.44
N SER A 124 -15.55 8.94 -8.70
CA SER A 124 -15.60 9.17 -7.25
C SER A 124 -15.56 10.67 -6.90
#